data_AF-A0A258CSC1-F1
#
_entry.id   AF-A0A258CSC1-F1
#
_cell.length_a   1.000
_cell.length_b   1.000
_cell.length_c   1.000
_cell.angle_alpha   90.00
_cell.angle_beta   90.00
_cell.angle_gamma   90.00
#
_symmetry.space_group_name_H-M   'P 1'
#
loop_
_entity.id
_entity.type
_entity.pdbx_description
1 polymer ?
#
loop_
_entity_poly.entity_id
_entity_poly.type
_entity_poly.pdbx_seq_one_letter_code
_entity_poly.pdbx_strand_id
1 'polypeptide(L)'
;MAYTLTQLQTFFTNANAGTAPTAAQLTGLQGIANQNATGALSDAQALQSAIDMGSDVTTAVSISTYQFFLGFAPSVAGLKALNAAYTGSGAQAGLNGENRFIAQSVALALQNAGAKTAFSAAYGSMSYADATAAMYNVIIGNTAAAAAGVNVANAVAFLSSAASIAYYEAFVKANVPGLAAADVSLAVKAALVGEIIYQATIFNNGAGLGSYATASNNLVKDLADDGALTADNANGIALFDNYGVSPVAQTLTLTTAADTLNGAAGADTFVATNTTLSAADSLTGGAGVDTLNYASTGAAAVNQAGFKAAGIETFNITSDATGGTTFDMSGVTGATRVVNDDSSFDLTVTGLNELATVVVRNTSQSTATVNTTVNYNAAATAGAATTQNLILENVFDPAQAAGTASKSAVTINGVEIFNVTGSGANNNALTALASNTLTTVNIDGSKGVKIDALTFSGTTGTVDGSKNTGGINVTLTNSGAVDAVVTGGAGDDRADFSAGFAAKDSFTGGAGTDTLVLSNAVATGAVGGTL
;
A
#
# COMPACT_ATOMS: atom_id res chain seq x y z
N MET A 1 -15.99 -4.27 1.32
CA MET A 1 -17.06 -5.02 0.61
C MET A 1 -16.96 -6.44 1.13
N ALA A 2 -18.06 -7.05 1.58
CA ALA A 2 -17.99 -8.37 2.20
C ALA A 2 -17.42 -9.43 1.24
N TYR A 3 -16.56 -10.30 1.76
CA TYR A 3 -15.92 -11.38 1.02
C TYR A 3 -16.92 -12.47 0.66
N THR A 4 -16.79 -12.97 -0.56
CA THR A 4 -17.47 -14.18 -1.03
C THR A 4 -16.76 -15.44 -0.55
N LEU A 5 -17.48 -16.58 -0.52
CA LEU A 5 -16.86 -17.88 -0.22
C LEU A 5 -15.69 -18.19 -1.15
N THR A 6 -15.82 -17.89 -2.44
CA THR A 6 -14.77 -18.13 -3.44
C THR A 6 -13.50 -17.35 -3.13
N GLN A 7 -13.62 -16.07 -2.73
CA GLN A 7 -12.46 -15.27 -2.32
C GLN A 7 -11.79 -15.87 -1.07
N LEU A 8 -12.56 -16.21 -0.03
CA LEU A 8 -12.01 -16.84 1.17
C LEU A 8 -11.36 -18.20 0.89
N GLN A 9 -11.89 -18.97 -0.06
CA GLN A 9 -11.28 -20.22 -0.51
C GLN A 9 -9.93 -19.99 -1.20
N THR A 10 -9.80 -18.93 -2.00
CA THR A 10 -8.52 -18.56 -2.63
C THR A 10 -7.49 -18.20 -1.56
N PHE A 11 -7.83 -17.29 -0.63
CA PHE A 11 -6.93 -16.90 0.46
C PHE A 11 -6.51 -18.11 1.31
N PHE A 12 -7.46 -18.97 1.67
CA PHE A 12 -7.16 -20.22 2.38
C PHE A 12 -6.18 -21.09 1.58
N THR A 13 -6.46 -21.31 0.29
CA THR A 13 -5.66 -22.22 -0.54
C THR A 13 -4.23 -21.73 -0.68
N ASN A 14 -4.08 -20.42 -0.88
CA ASN A 14 -2.79 -19.76 -0.97
C ASN A 14 -2.03 -19.83 0.37
N ALA A 15 -2.68 -19.44 1.48
CA ALA A 15 -2.13 -19.56 2.83
C ALA A 15 -1.71 -21.00 3.20
N ASN A 16 -2.44 -21.99 2.66
CA ASN A 16 -2.14 -23.42 2.79
C ASN A 16 -1.21 -23.95 1.68
N ALA A 17 -0.31 -23.10 1.18
CA ALA A 17 0.71 -23.43 0.18
C ALA A 17 0.16 -24.15 -1.07
N GLY A 18 -1.00 -23.72 -1.55
CA GLY A 18 -1.70 -24.26 -2.71
C GLY A 18 -2.61 -25.46 -2.45
N THR A 19 -2.82 -25.85 -1.19
CA THR A 19 -3.69 -26.99 -0.83
C THR A 19 -5.12 -26.54 -0.55
N ALA A 20 -6.06 -27.02 -1.35
CA ALA A 20 -7.47 -26.68 -1.25
C ALA A 20 -8.12 -27.11 0.09
N PRO A 21 -9.16 -26.40 0.57
CA PRO A 21 -9.86 -26.75 1.80
C PRO A 21 -10.61 -28.10 1.67
N THR A 22 -10.70 -28.82 2.79
CA THR A 22 -11.60 -29.96 2.93
C THR A 22 -13.07 -29.53 2.95
N ALA A 23 -14.01 -30.47 2.79
CA ALA A 23 -15.44 -30.17 2.87
C ALA A 23 -15.86 -29.54 4.21
N ALA A 24 -15.24 -29.95 5.32
CA ALA A 24 -15.47 -29.37 6.64
C ALA A 24 -14.93 -27.93 6.73
N GLN A 25 -13.71 -27.69 6.24
CA GLN A 25 -13.12 -26.34 6.20
C GLN A 25 -13.92 -25.41 5.27
N LEU A 26 -14.42 -25.91 4.15
CA LEU A 26 -15.29 -25.13 3.26
C LEU A 26 -16.58 -24.68 3.97
N THR A 27 -17.13 -25.54 4.85
CA THR A 27 -18.27 -25.16 5.71
C THR A 27 -17.88 -24.09 6.74
N GLY A 28 -16.68 -24.18 7.30
CA GLY A 28 -16.12 -23.14 8.17
C GLY A 28 -15.97 -21.79 7.46
N LEU A 29 -15.39 -21.79 6.26
CA LEU A 29 -15.24 -20.61 5.40
C LEU A 29 -16.60 -20.00 5.03
N GLN A 30 -17.62 -20.83 4.77
CA GLN A 30 -18.98 -20.35 4.56
C GLN A 30 -19.54 -19.65 5.80
N GLY A 31 -19.26 -20.17 6.99
CA GLY A 31 -19.60 -19.52 8.26
C GLY A 31 -18.93 -18.14 8.42
N ILE A 32 -17.67 -18.01 8.01
CA ILE A 32 -16.93 -16.74 8.02
C ILE A 32 -17.54 -15.75 7.02
N ALA A 33 -17.78 -16.17 5.77
CA ALA A 33 -18.40 -15.34 4.75
C ALA A 33 -19.78 -14.82 5.20
N ASN A 34 -20.59 -15.68 5.83
CA ASN A 34 -21.90 -15.28 6.35
C ASN A 34 -21.80 -14.23 7.46
N GLN A 35 -20.85 -14.38 8.39
CA GLN A 35 -20.63 -13.41 9.47
C GLN A 35 -20.07 -12.08 8.96
N ASN A 36 -19.24 -12.11 7.91
CA ASN A 36 -18.75 -10.91 7.27
C ASN A 36 -19.87 -10.17 6.51
N ALA A 37 -20.72 -10.90 5.79
CA ALA A 37 -21.88 -10.32 5.10
C ALA A 37 -22.89 -9.65 6.06
N THR A 38 -23.00 -10.13 7.30
CA THR A 38 -23.86 -9.50 8.33
C THR A 38 -23.16 -8.41 9.14
N GLY A 39 -21.86 -8.16 8.90
CA GLY A 39 -21.06 -7.20 9.66
C GLY A 39 -20.67 -7.66 11.07
N ALA A 40 -20.93 -8.93 11.43
CA ALA A 40 -20.47 -9.50 12.69
C ALA A 40 -18.95 -9.69 12.73
N LEU A 41 -18.34 -9.89 11.55
CA LEU A 41 -16.89 -9.79 11.34
C LEU A 41 -16.61 -8.65 10.36
N SER A 42 -15.61 -7.83 10.66
CA SER A 42 -15.05 -6.90 9.68
C SER A 42 -14.37 -7.68 8.54
N ASP A 43 -14.16 -7.02 7.39
CA ASP A 43 -13.45 -7.61 6.25
C ASP A 43 -12.07 -8.13 6.70
N ALA A 44 -11.31 -7.33 7.46
CA ALA A 44 -10.01 -7.73 8.00
C ALA A 44 -10.08 -8.98 8.90
N GLN A 45 -11.09 -9.08 9.77
CA GLN A 45 -11.28 -10.25 10.64
C GLN A 45 -11.66 -11.50 9.85
N ALA A 46 -12.48 -11.34 8.81
CA ALA A 46 -12.90 -12.44 7.94
C ALA A 46 -11.73 -13.00 7.12
N LEU A 47 -10.91 -12.11 6.54
CA LEU A 47 -9.68 -12.48 5.84
C LEU A 47 -8.73 -13.23 6.78
N GLN A 48 -8.43 -12.66 7.95
CA GLN A 48 -7.54 -13.29 8.92
C GLN A 48 -8.05 -14.68 9.34
N SER A 49 -9.34 -14.83 9.62
CA SER A 49 -9.92 -16.12 10.00
C SER A 49 -9.78 -17.20 8.91
N ALA A 50 -9.85 -16.81 7.63
CA ALA A 50 -9.64 -17.73 6.52
C ALA A 50 -8.17 -18.13 6.38
N ILE A 51 -7.26 -17.17 6.59
CA ILE A 51 -5.81 -17.40 6.61
C ILE A 51 -5.44 -18.35 7.74
N ASP A 52 -5.82 -18.03 8.98
CA ASP A 52 -5.50 -18.82 10.19
C ASP A 52 -5.96 -20.28 10.04
N MET A 53 -7.17 -20.48 9.51
CA MET A 53 -7.72 -21.82 9.24
C MET A 53 -6.87 -22.61 8.23
N GLY A 54 -6.24 -21.92 7.28
CA GLY A 54 -5.40 -22.49 6.24
C GLY A 54 -3.93 -22.68 6.63
N SER A 55 -3.41 -21.94 7.61
CA SER A 55 -1.97 -21.85 7.88
C SER A 55 -1.50 -22.29 9.27
N ASP A 56 -2.28 -22.09 10.33
CA ASP A 56 -1.77 -22.12 11.72
C ASP A 56 -1.16 -23.47 12.10
N VAL A 57 -1.72 -24.55 11.56
CA VAL A 57 -1.29 -25.93 11.83
C VAL A 57 -0.67 -26.61 10.61
N THR A 58 -0.30 -25.83 9.60
CA THR A 58 0.24 -26.28 8.31
C THR A 58 1.46 -25.44 7.96
N THR A 59 1.28 -24.33 7.25
CA THR A 59 2.37 -23.49 6.73
C THR A 59 3.14 -22.81 7.87
N ALA A 60 2.45 -22.30 8.90
CA ALA A 60 3.08 -21.64 10.05
C ALA A 60 4.02 -22.59 10.84
N VAL A 61 3.73 -23.89 10.84
CA VAL A 61 4.60 -24.93 11.44
C VAL A 61 5.97 -24.89 10.78
N SER A 62 6.01 -24.91 9.45
CA SER A 62 7.27 -24.91 8.70
C SER A 62 7.99 -23.57 8.81
N ILE A 63 7.29 -22.45 8.69
CA ILE A 63 7.89 -21.11 8.76
C ILE A 63 8.64 -20.92 10.07
N SER A 64 7.94 -21.10 11.19
CA SER A 64 8.48 -20.76 12.51
C SER A 64 9.56 -21.75 12.97
N THR A 65 9.39 -23.06 12.72
CA THR A 65 10.38 -24.06 13.13
C THR A 65 11.65 -23.99 12.29
N TYR A 66 11.56 -23.79 10.98
CA TYR A 66 12.76 -23.57 10.15
C TYR A 66 13.49 -22.29 10.55
N GLN A 67 12.76 -21.20 10.80
CA GLN A 67 13.38 -19.96 11.25
C GLN A 67 14.17 -20.16 12.55
N PHE A 68 13.62 -20.90 13.51
CA PHE A 68 14.29 -21.14 14.78
C PHE A 68 15.53 -22.03 14.65
N PHE A 69 15.43 -23.17 13.95
CA PHE A 69 16.49 -24.17 13.89
C PHE A 69 17.55 -23.93 12.81
N LEU A 70 17.18 -23.24 11.72
CA LEU A 70 18.02 -23.05 10.54
C LEU A 70 18.28 -21.57 10.21
N GLY A 71 17.59 -20.64 10.88
CA GLY A 71 17.83 -19.20 10.72
C GLY A 71 17.11 -18.57 9.52
N PHE A 72 16.28 -19.31 8.79
CA PHE A 72 15.50 -18.82 7.66
C PHE A 72 14.13 -19.51 7.58
N ALA A 73 13.14 -18.85 7.00
CA ALA A 73 11.88 -19.47 6.60
C ALA A 73 12.00 -20.15 5.22
N PRO A 74 11.25 -21.22 4.92
CA PRO A 74 11.32 -21.89 3.61
C PRO A 74 10.79 -21.00 2.48
N SER A 75 11.31 -21.19 1.26
CA SER A 75 10.76 -20.59 0.02
C SER A 75 9.34 -21.06 -0.27
N VAL A 76 8.63 -20.44 -1.22
CA VAL A 76 7.28 -20.91 -1.63
C VAL A 76 7.31 -22.38 -2.05
N ALA A 77 8.31 -22.77 -2.85
CA ALA A 77 8.50 -24.16 -3.26
C ALA A 77 8.79 -25.08 -2.06
N GLY A 78 9.60 -24.61 -1.10
CA GLY A 78 9.89 -25.33 0.15
C GLY A 78 8.65 -25.51 1.02
N LEU A 79 7.84 -24.47 1.20
CA LEU A 79 6.58 -24.51 1.93
C LEU A 79 5.60 -25.50 1.32
N LYS A 80 5.46 -25.49 -0.02
CA LYS A 80 4.62 -26.47 -0.72
C LYS A 80 5.08 -27.91 -0.50
N ALA A 81 6.38 -28.16 -0.57
CA ALA A 81 6.94 -29.49 -0.36
C ALA A 81 6.73 -29.98 1.08
N LEU A 82 6.93 -29.11 2.07
CA LEU A 82 6.76 -29.43 3.49
C LEU A 82 5.29 -29.59 3.86
N ASN A 83 4.39 -28.78 3.29
CA ASN A 83 2.97 -28.81 3.60
C ASN A 83 2.28 -30.13 3.21
N ALA A 84 2.85 -30.87 2.26
CA ALA A 84 2.39 -32.20 1.90
C ALA A 84 2.46 -33.21 3.08
N ALA A 85 3.29 -32.95 4.10
CA ALA A 85 3.34 -33.80 5.29
C ALA A 85 2.12 -33.61 6.21
N TYR A 86 1.49 -32.43 6.18
CA TYR A 86 0.45 -31.99 7.12
C TYR A 86 -0.98 -32.15 6.59
N THR A 87 -1.13 -32.39 5.28
CA THR A 87 -2.40 -32.39 4.57
C THR A 87 -2.66 -33.74 3.89
N GLY A 88 -3.92 -34.02 3.56
CA GLY A 88 -4.31 -35.24 2.86
C GLY A 88 -3.85 -36.51 3.58
N SER A 89 -3.07 -37.34 2.89
CA SER A 89 -2.48 -38.58 3.41
C SER A 89 -1.04 -38.41 3.89
N GLY A 90 -0.60 -37.18 4.16
CA GLY A 90 0.73 -36.88 4.66
C GLY A 90 1.02 -37.58 5.99
N ALA A 91 2.30 -37.86 6.27
CA ALA A 91 2.73 -38.62 7.44
C ALA A 91 2.32 -37.97 8.79
N GLN A 92 2.05 -36.67 8.80
CA GLN A 92 1.63 -35.90 9.98
C GLN A 92 0.18 -35.41 9.90
N ALA A 93 -0.60 -35.83 8.89
CA ALA A 93 -1.97 -35.38 8.71
C ALA A 93 -2.88 -35.71 9.90
N GLY A 94 -2.61 -36.83 10.60
CA GLY A 94 -3.35 -37.25 11.80
C GLY A 94 -2.92 -36.57 13.11
N LEU A 95 -1.87 -35.75 13.10
CA LEU A 95 -1.41 -35.02 14.29
C LEU A 95 -2.23 -33.74 14.48
N ASN A 96 -2.52 -33.39 15.73
CA ASN A 96 -3.04 -32.07 16.09
C ASN A 96 -1.94 -30.99 15.92
N GLY A 97 -2.32 -29.70 16.00
CA GLY A 97 -1.40 -28.58 15.79
C GLY A 97 -0.15 -28.64 16.66
N GLU A 98 -0.34 -28.80 17.98
CA GLU A 98 0.74 -28.95 18.96
C GLU A 98 1.76 -30.03 18.57
N ASN A 99 1.28 -31.24 18.26
CA ASN A 99 2.16 -32.36 17.90
C ASN A 99 2.87 -32.15 16.56
N ARG A 100 2.33 -31.35 15.62
CA ARG A 100 3.02 -30.99 14.37
C ARG A 100 4.23 -30.10 14.64
N PHE A 101 4.08 -29.07 15.48
CA PHE A 101 5.20 -28.22 15.89
C PHE A 101 6.27 -29.00 16.65
N ILE A 102 5.86 -29.87 17.58
CA ILE A 102 6.77 -30.75 18.33
C ILE A 102 7.51 -31.70 17.39
N ALA A 103 6.79 -32.42 16.53
CA ALA A 103 7.37 -33.41 15.62
C ALA A 103 8.38 -32.76 14.65
N GLN A 104 8.03 -31.61 14.06
CA GLN A 104 8.92 -30.89 13.15
C GLN A 104 10.17 -30.37 13.88
N SER A 105 10.02 -29.83 15.10
CA SER A 105 11.13 -29.32 15.90
C SER A 105 12.10 -30.44 16.29
N VAL A 106 11.58 -31.59 16.74
CA VAL A 106 12.40 -32.77 17.06
C VAL A 106 13.12 -33.30 15.81
N ALA A 107 12.43 -33.36 14.67
CA ALA A 107 13.04 -33.81 13.41
C ALA A 107 14.19 -32.88 12.99
N LEU A 108 14.00 -31.56 13.02
CA LEU A 108 15.05 -30.59 12.71
C LEU A 108 16.23 -30.70 13.69
N ALA A 109 15.97 -30.76 14.99
CA ALA A 109 17.01 -30.82 16.02
C ALA A 109 17.83 -32.12 16.02
N LEU A 110 17.28 -33.23 15.52
CA LEU A 110 17.96 -34.53 15.55
C LEU A 110 18.47 -35.01 14.20
N GLN A 111 17.74 -34.74 13.11
CA GLN A 111 17.99 -35.33 11.80
C GLN A 111 18.71 -34.38 10.84
N ASN A 112 18.61 -33.06 11.06
CA ASN A 112 19.41 -32.11 10.31
C ASN A 112 20.75 -31.88 11.04
N ALA A 113 21.86 -32.25 10.42
CA ALA A 113 23.18 -32.19 11.04
C ALA A 113 23.58 -30.76 11.47
N GLY A 114 23.31 -29.76 10.63
CA GLY A 114 23.62 -28.36 10.93
C GLY A 114 22.80 -27.83 12.10
N ALA A 115 21.48 -28.04 12.06
CA ALA A 115 20.59 -27.67 13.16
C ALA A 115 20.94 -28.39 14.45
N LYS A 116 21.23 -29.70 14.41
CA LYS A 116 21.64 -30.49 15.58
C LYS A 116 22.90 -29.91 16.22
N THR A 117 23.92 -29.60 15.42
CA THR A 117 25.16 -29.01 15.92
C THR A 117 24.91 -27.65 16.57
N ALA A 118 24.19 -26.74 15.89
CA ALA A 118 23.90 -25.41 16.42
C ALA A 118 23.03 -25.46 17.68
N PHE A 119 21.94 -26.24 17.66
CA PHE A 119 21.02 -26.38 18.78
C PHE A 119 21.65 -27.06 20.00
N SER A 120 22.45 -28.10 19.78
CA SER A 120 23.21 -28.75 20.86
C SER A 120 24.26 -27.81 21.47
N ALA A 121 24.90 -26.97 20.66
CA ALA A 121 25.85 -25.98 21.17
C ALA A 121 25.16 -24.90 22.01
N ALA A 122 23.98 -24.44 21.60
CA ALA A 122 23.23 -23.40 22.28
C ALA A 122 22.54 -23.90 23.57
N TYR A 123 21.90 -25.08 23.54
CA TYR A 123 20.99 -25.53 24.60
C TYR A 123 21.37 -26.88 25.21
N GLY A 124 22.32 -27.62 24.63
CA GLY A 124 22.63 -29.00 25.03
C GLY A 124 23.07 -29.12 26.50
N SER A 125 23.91 -28.20 26.98
CA SER A 125 24.42 -28.19 28.35
C SER A 125 23.50 -27.50 29.38
N MET A 126 22.48 -26.79 28.93
CA MET A 126 21.56 -26.07 29.82
C MET A 126 20.64 -27.04 30.58
N SER A 127 20.18 -26.63 31.76
CA SER A 127 19.05 -27.30 32.41
C SER A 127 17.78 -27.12 31.56
N TYR A 128 16.74 -27.93 31.78
CA TYR A 128 15.47 -27.73 31.08
C TYR A 128 14.85 -26.37 31.37
N ALA A 129 14.92 -25.89 32.62
CA ALA A 129 14.39 -24.58 32.99
C ALA A 129 15.11 -23.43 32.30
N ASP A 130 16.45 -23.45 32.29
CA ASP A 130 17.25 -22.39 31.65
C ASP A 130 17.08 -22.39 30.13
N ALA A 131 17.04 -23.59 29.53
CA ALA A 131 16.76 -23.72 28.11
C ALA A 131 15.36 -23.16 27.79
N THR A 132 14.32 -23.55 28.53
CA THR A 132 12.95 -23.05 28.34
C THR A 132 12.89 -21.53 28.45
N ALA A 133 13.53 -20.93 29.46
CA ALA A 133 13.58 -19.48 29.63
C ALA A 133 14.26 -18.78 28.45
N ALA A 134 15.40 -19.30 27.99
CA ALA A 134 16.13 -18.75 26.86
C ALA A 134 15.30 -18.85 25.56
N MET A 135 14.68 -20.00 25.30
CA MET A 135 13.83 -20.23 24.12
C MET A 135 12.59 -19.33 24.15
N TYR A 136 11.95 -19.17 25.31
CA TYR A 136 10.80 -18.28 25.48
C TYR A 136 11.15 -16.82 25.13
N ASN A 137 12.31 -16.34 25.61
CA ASN A 137 12.75 -14.98 25.30
C ASN A 137 13.10 -14.78 23.82
N VAL A 138 13.62 -15.81 23.13
CA VAL A 138 13.90 -15.73 21.68
C VAL A 138 12.62 -15.74 20.86
N ILE A 139 11.65 -16.59 21.21
CA ILE A 139 10.45 -16.82 20.38
C ILE A 139 9.39 -15.74 20.63
N ILE A 140 9.10 -15.48 21.90
CA ILE A 140 8.02 -14.58 22.32
C ILE A 140 8.58 -13.21 22.72
N GLY A 141 9.67 -13.21 23.49
CA GLY A 141 10.24 -12.00 24.06
C GLY A 141 9.55 -11.56 25.35
N ASN A 142 10.34 -11.30 26.40
CA ASN A 142 9.82 -10.98 27.73
C ASN A 142 8.96 -9.70 27.74
N THR A 143 9.36 -8.68 26.96
CA THR A 143 8.62 -7.40 26.87
C THR A 143 7.26 -7.59 26.20
N ALA A 144 7.20 -8.32 25.08
CA ALA A 144 5.94 -8.58 24.39
C ALA A 144 4.99 -9.43 25.26
N ALA A 145 5.52 -10.45 25.93
CA ALA A 145 4.75 -11.27 26.87
C ALA A 145 4.19 -10.43 28.04
N ALA A 146 5.00 -9.57 28.65
CA ALA A 146 4.55 -8.70 29.73
C ALA A 146 3.48 -7.70 29.27
N ALA A 147 3.63 -7.13 28.07
CA ALA A 147 2.64 -6.23 27.47
C ALA A 147 1.30 -6.93 27.21
N ALA A 148 1.33 -8.23 26.87
CA ALA A 148 0.13 -9.06 26.72
C ALA A 148 -0.42 -9.60 28.06
N GLY A 149 0.15 -9.20 29.20
CA GLY A 149 -0.30 -9.65 30.53
C GLY A 149 0.14 -11.06 30.90
N VAL A 150 1.07 -11.67 30.16
CA VAL A 150 1.56 -13.03 30.42
C VAL A 150 2.67 -12.99 31.48
N ASN A 151 2.50 -13.78 32.55
CA ASN A 151 3.56 -13.98 33.54
C ASN A 151 4.57 -15.01 33.01
N VAL A 152 5.68 -14.51 32.46
CA VAL A 152 6.75 -15.32 31.86
C VAL A 152 7.32 -16.35 32.84
N ALA A 153 7.55 -15.98 34.09
CA ALA A 153 8.13 -16.88 35.09
C ALA A 153 7.23 -18.10 35.34
N ASN A 154 5.92 -17.89 35.44
CA ASN A 154 4.95 -18.97 35.61
C ASN A 154 4.85 -19.86 34.35
N ALA A 155 4.87 -19.24 33.16
CA ALA A 155 4.84 -19.99 31.90
C ALA A 155 6.07 -20.90 31.75
N VAL A 156 7.28 -20.37 32.00
CA VAL A 156 8.52 -21.13 31.99
C VAL A 156 8.49 -22.25 33.03
N ALA A 157 8.08 -21.96 34.27
CA ALA A 157 8.01 -22.95 35.34
C ALA A 157 7.03 -24.09 35.03
N PHE A 158 5.91 -23.80 34.39
CA PHE A 158 4.95 -24.80 33.94
C PHE A 158 5.53 -25.71 32.87
N LEU A 159 6.12 -25.13 31.82
CA LEU A 159 6.72 -25.87 30.70
C LEU A 159 7.92 -26.73 31.13
N SER A 160 8.74 -26.23 32.04
CA SER A 160 9.92 -26.95 32.56
C SER A 160 9.64 -27.77 33.83
N SER A 161 8.37 -27.98 34.19
CA SER A 161 8.02 -28.76 35.39
C SER A 161 8.42 -30.23 35.23
N ALA A 162 8.70 -30.92 36.33
CA ALA A 162 9.09 -32.34 36.29
C ALA A 162 8.04 -33.23 35.59
N ALA A 163 6.75 -32.90 35.73
CA ALA A 163 5.66 -33.62 35.06
C ALA A 163 5.69 -33.39 33.53
N SER A 164 5.87 -32.13 33.10
CA SER A 164 5.98 -31.78 31.67
C SER A 164 7.18 -32.45 31.02
N ILE A 165 8.35 -32.42 31.68
CA ILE A 165 9.57 -33.07 31.19
C ILE A 165 9.39 -34.59 31.11
N ALA A 166 8.79 -35.23 32.11
CA ALA A 166 8.54 -36.67 32.08
C ALA A 166 7.60 -37.07 30.93
N TYR A 167 6.59 -36.24 30.65
CA TYR A 167 5.70 -36.43 29.50
C TYR A 167 6.46 -36.37 28.17
N TYR A 168 7.23 -35.29 27.93
CA TYR A 168 7.99 -35.15 26.69
C TYR A 168 9.07 -36.23 26.54
N GLU A 169 9.72 -36.65 27.64
CA GLU A 169 10.71 -37.72 27.60
C GLU A 169 10.08 -39.06 27.22
N ALA A 170 8.91 -39.39 27.79
CA ALA A 170 8.16 -40.58 27.41
C ALA A 170 7.69 -40.52 25.94
N PHE A 171 7.17 -39.36 25.51
CA PHE A 171 6.75 -39.12 24.13
C PHE A 171 7.91 -39.31 23.13
N VAL A 172 9.07 -38.71 23.39
CA VAL A 172 10.27 -38.84 22.54
C VAL A 172 10.72 -40.29 22.45
N LYS A 173 10.85 -40.99 23.59
CA LYS A 173 11.31 -42.39 23.61
C LYS A 173 10.36 -43.34 22.89
N ALA A 174 9.05 -43.06 22.95
CA ALA A 174 8.04 -43.87 22.26
C ALA A 174 8.08 -43.67 20.73
N ASN A 175 8.30 -42.44 20.26
CA ASN A 175 8.25 -42.10 18.84
C ASN A 175 9.60 -42.20 18.11
N VAL A 176 10.71 -42.10 18.85
CA VAL A 176 12.08 -42.22 18.32
C VAL A 176 12.87 -43.22 19.18
N PRO A 177 12.61 -44.53 19.04
CA PRO A 177 13.25 -45.54 19.88
C PRO A 177 14.75 -45.64 19.61
N GLY A 178 15.53 -45.92 20.66
CA GLY A 178 16.98 -46.19 20.55
C GLY A 178 17.89 -44.96 20.63
N LEU A 179 17.34 -43.77 20.93
CA LEU A 179 18.16 -42.58 21.16
C LEU A 179 19.07 -42.73 22.38
N ALA A 180 20.30 -42.19 22.27
CA ALA A 180 21.20 -42.03 23.41
C ALA A 180 20.61 -41.02 24.42
N ALA A 181 20.99 -41.12 25.69
CA ALA A 181 20.45 -40.25 26.75
C ALA A 181 20.64 -38.74 26.46
N ALA A 182 21.77 -38.35 25.87
CA ALA A 182 22.03 -36.97 25.45
C ALA A 182 21.08 -36.51 24.32
N ASP A 183 20.80 -37.39 23.35
CA ASP A 183 19.88 -37.10 22.26
C ASP A 183 18.42 -37.04 22.74
N VAL A 184 18.05 -37.87 23.72
CA VAL A 184 16.73 -37.76 24.38
C VAL A 184 16.59 -36.39 25.05
N SER A 185 17.59 -35.95 25.81
CA SER A 185 17.55 -34.63 26.45
C SER A 185 17.45 -33.48 25.44
N LEU A 186 18.21 -33.57 24.35
CA LEU A 186 18.16 -32.59 23.27
C LEU A 186 16.78 -32.57 22.57
N ALA A 187 16.20 -33.75 22.32
CA ALA A 187 14.87 -33.89 21.73
C ALA A 187 13.77 -33.31 22.62
N VAL A 188 13.85 -33.50 23.95
CA VAL A 188 12.91 -32.89 24.90
C VAL A 188 12.99 -31.35 24.84
N LYS A 189 14.19 -30.78 24.74
CA LYS A 189 14.35 -29.32 24.54
C LYS A 189 13.77 -28.86 23.20
N ALA A 190 13.94 -29.64 22.14
CA ALA A 190 13.33 -29.34 20.84
C ALA A 190 11.79 -29.44 20.89
N ALA A 191 11.23 -30.38 21.66
CA ALA A 191 9.79 -30.46 21.89
C ALA A 191 9.27 -29.20 22.61
N LEU A 192 10.01 -28.68 23.60
CA LEU A 192 9.69 -27.42 24.27
C LEU A 192 9.71 -26.22 23.31
N VAL A 193 10.63 -26.17 22.34
CA VAL A 193 10.59 -25.17 21.25
C VAL A 193 9.27 -25.25 20.50
N GLY A 194 8.90 -26.45 20.05
CA GLY A 194 7.65 -26.69 19.32
C GLY A 194 6.43 -26.22 20.11
N GLU A 195 6.38 -26.54 21.41
CA GLU A 195 5.31 -26.09 22.31
C GLU A 195 5.26 -24.57 22.41
N ILE A 196 6.39 -23.91 22.68
CA ILE A 196 6.45 -22.45 22.82
C ILE A 196 5.99 -21.76 21.52
N ILE A 197 6.45 -22.24 20.36
CA ILE A 197 6.04 -21.68 19.07
C ILE A 197 4.53 -21.88 18.83
N TYR A 198 4.01 -23.07 19.13
CA TYR A 198 2.58 -23.35 18.99
C TYR A 198 1.75 -22.38 19.85
N GLN A 199 2.07 -22.26 21.15
CA GLN A 199 1.37 -21.35 22.06
C GLN A 199 1.49 -19.88 21.64
N ALA A 200 2.65 -19.48 21.12
CA ALA A 200 2.85 -18.15 20.56
C ALA A 200 1.97 -17.89 19.34
N THR A 201 1.81 -18.89 18.47
CA THR A 201 1.01 -18.80 17.23
C THR A 201 -0.47 -18.70 17.53
N ILE A 202 -1.01 -19.57 18.39
CA ILE A 202 -2.45 -19.64 18.67
C ILE A 202 -2.94 -18.60 19.70
N PHE A 203 -2.03 -17.80 20.28
CA PHE A 203 -2.38 -16.82 21.31
C PHE A 203 -3.49 -15.87 20.84
N ASN A 204 -4.47 -15.65 21.72
CA ASN A 204 -5.64 -14.79 21.46
C ASN A 204 -6.34 -15.12 20.13
N ASN A 205 -6.62 -16.41 19.91
CA ASN A 205 -7.29 -16.95 18.71
C ASN A 205 -6.52 -16.66 17.41
N GLY A 206 -5.22 -16.93 17.37
CA GLY A 206 -4.39 -16.79 16.15
C GLY A 206 -3.81 -15.38 15.93
N ALA A 207 -4.16 -14.41 16.77
CA ALA A 207 -3.55 -13.07 16.71
C ALA A 207 -2.01 -13.12 16.85
N GLY A 208 -1.52 -14.15 17.53
CA GLY A 208 -0.10 -14.38 17.73
C GLY A 208 0.50 -13.53 18.85
N LEU A 209 1.62 -13.97 19.40
CA LEU A 209 2.37 -13.23 20.40
C LEU A 209 3.88 -13.34 20.15
N GLY A 210 4.55 -12.19 20.13
CA GLY A 210 5.99 -12.10 19.92
C GLY A 210 6.41 -12.05 18.46
N SER A 211 7.72 -11.93 18.24
CA SER A 211 8.31 -11.66 16.92
C SER A 211 8.11 -12.81 15.94
N TYR A 212 8.23 -14.07 16.38
CA TYR A 212 8.04 -15.23 15.52
C TYR A 212 6.62 -15.33 14.97
N ALA A 213 5.61 -15.25 15.86
CA ALA A 213 4.21 -15.31 15.45
C ALA A 213 3.84 -14.14 14.53
N THR A 214 4.29 -12.92 14.87
CA THR A 214 4.06 -11.72 14.04
C THR A 214 4.65 -11.89 12.65
N ALA A 215 5.93 -12.28 12.55
CA ALA A 215 6.60 -12.40 11.26
C ALA A 215 6.08 -13.56 10.42
N SER A 216 5.74 -14.69 11.06
CA SER A 216 5.08 -15.80 10.39
C SER A 216 3.72 -15.40 9.83
N ASN A 217 2.90 -14.68 10.60
CA ASN A 217 1.59 -14.20 10.15
C ASN A 217 1.72 -13.22 8.97
N ASN A 218 2.72 -12.34 9.00
CA ASN A 218 2.98 -11.41 7.90
C ASN A 218 3.41 -12.12 6.61
N LEU A 219 4.29 -13.12 6.71
CA LEU A 219 4.68 -13.93 5.56
C LEU A 219 3.48 -14.69 4.98
N VAL A 220 2.65 -15.29 5.83
CA VAL A 220 1.46 -16.02 5.36
C VAL A 220 0.45 -15.08 4.69
N LYS A 221 0.30 -13.84 5.16
CA LYS A 221 -0.56 -12.84 4.51
C LYS A 221 -0.08 -12.51 3.09
N ASP A 222 1.21 -12.23 2.93
CA ASP A 222 1.84 -12.03 1.62
C ASP A 222 1.55 -13.24 0.71
N LEU A 223 1.77 -14.45 1.23
CA LEU A 223 1.46 -15.68 0.48
C LEU A 223 -0.03 -15.81 0.13
N ALA A 224 -0.93 -15.43 1.04
CA ALA A 224 -2.36 -15.60 0.87
C ALA A 224 -2.92 -14.72 -0.25
N ASP A 225 -2.35 -13.52 -0.43
CA ASP A 225 -2.86 -12.49 -1.35
C ASP A 225 -2.90 -12.99 -2.79
N ASP A 226 -1.82 -13.62 -3.28
CA ASP A 226 -1.74 -14.08 -4.68
C ASP A 226 -1.06 -15.45 -4.89
N GLY A 227 -0.61 -16.11 -3.81
CA GLY A 227 0.09 -17.38 -3.87
C GLY A 227 1.59 -17.26 -4.16
N ALA A 228 2.14 -16.04 -4.18
CA ALA A 228 3.56 -15.75 -4.28
C ALA A 228 4.08 -15.05 -3.00
N LEU A 229 5.40 -14.96 -2.85
CA LEU A 229 6.03 -14.16 -1.79
C LEU A 229 6.86 -13.07 -2.45
N THR A 230 6.70 -11.84 -1.99
CA THR A 230 7.49 -10.69 -2.45
C THR A 230 8.99 -10.88 -2.21
N ALA A 231 9.35 -11.53 -1.10
CA ALA A 231 10.74 -11.84 -0.72
C ALA A 231 11.13 -13.31 -0.99
N ASP A 232 10.48 -14.00 -1.95
CA ASP A 232 10.79 -15.41 -2.22
C ASP A 232 12.26 -15.59 -2.64
N ASN A 233 12.93 -16.54 -2.00
CA ASN A 233 14.31 -16.86 -2.29
C ASN A 233 14.51 -18.37 -2.18
N ALA A 234 15.05 -18.97 -3.24
CA ALA A 234 15.26 -20.42 -3.32
C ALA A 234 16.14 -20.98 -2.18
N ASN A 235 17.01 -20.16 -1.58
CA ASN A 235 17.89 -20.54 -0.49
C ASN A 235 17.30 -20.31 0.92
N GLY A 236 16.04 -19.86 1.00
CA GLY A 236 15.39 -19.49 2.25
C GLY A 236 15.23 -17.99 2.41
N ILE A 237 14.23 -17.61 3.20
CA ILE A 237 13.76 -16.25 3.41
C ILE A 237 14.28 -15.79 4.77
N ALA A 238 14.92 -14.62 4.83
CA ALA A 238 15.27 -13.98 6.10
C ALA A 238 13.98 -13.42 6.73
N LEU A 239 13.34 -14.21 7.60
CA LEU A 239 11.96 -13.93 8.04
C LEU A 239 11.85 -12.56 8.73
N PHE A 240 12.75 -12.26 9.66
CA PHE A 240 12.67 -11.02 10.43
C PHE A 240 13.06 -9.78 9.63
N ASP A 241 13.95 -9.93 8.65
CA ASP A 241 14.36 -8.81 7.79
C ASP A 241 13.23 -8.39 6.85
N ASN A 242 12.43 -9.35 6.38
CA ASN A 242 11.37 -9.10 5.40
C ASN A 242 9.98 -8.96 6.04
N TYR A 243 9.73 -9.61 7.18
CA TYR A 243 8.40 -9.72 7.78
C TYR A 243 8.37 -9.45 9.30
N GLY A 244 9.50 -9.09 9.91
CA GLY A 244 9.68 -9.00 11.38
C GLY A 244 8.96 -7.86 12.11
N VAL A 245 8.39 -6.89 11.38
CA VAL A 245 7.63 -5.78 11.96
C VAL A 245 6.18 -5.88 11.53
N SER A 246 5.26 -5.76 12.48
CA SER A 246 3.90 -5.37 12.13
C SER A 246 3.98 -3.94 11.62
N PRO A 247 3.51 -3.61 10.40
CA PRO A 247 3.54 -2.24 9.89
C PRO A 247 2.56 -1.39 10.72
N VAL A 248 3.04 -0.85 11.84
CA VAL A 248 2.28 0.08 12.66
C VAL A 248 2.41 1.45 12.02
N ALA A 249 1.36 1.87 11.33
CA ALA A 249 1.21 3.26 10.91
C ALA A 249 1.20 4.18 12.15
N GLN A 250 1.94 5.27 12.08
CA GLN A 250 2.01 6.31 13.10
C GLN A 250 1.45 7.63 12.58
N THR A 251 1.09 8.51 13.50
CA THR A 251 0.83 9.92 13.21
C THR A 251 1.79 10.79 14.01
N LEU A 252 2.63 11.54 13.31
CA LEU A 252 3.69 12.38 13.88
C LEU A 252 3.35 13.85 13.63
N THR A 253 3.16 14.61 14.69
CA THR A 253 2.81 16.05 14.59
C THR A 253 4.05 16.90 14.83
N LEU A 254 4.32 17.81 13.91
CA LEU A 254 5.43 18.77 14.02
C LEU A 254 5.11 19.85 15.06
N THR A 255 6.16 20.40 15.66
CA THR A 255 6.14 21.47 16.64
C THR A 255 6.75 22.75 16.07
N THR A 256 6.81 23.84 16.84
CA THR A 256 7.52 25.05 16.40
C THR A 256 9.04 24.97 16.62
N ALA A 257 9.51 23.92 17.29
CA ALA A 257 10.94 23.67 17.48
C ALA A 257 11.52 22.95 16.26
N ALA A 258 12.84 22.78 16.22
CA ALA A 258 13.46 21.92 15.23
C ALA A 258 13.06 20.46 15.51
N ASP A 259 12.44 19.81 14.53
CA ASP A 259 11.94 18.45 14.65
C ASP A 259 12.82 17.45 13.87
N THR A 260 13.02 16.27 14.46
CA THR A 260 13.56 15.09 13.76
C THR A 260 12.59 13.95 13.98
N LEU A 261 11.78 13.66 12.96
CA LEU A 261 10.67 12.71 13.05
C LEU A 261 10.89 11.57 12.04
N ASN A 262 10.80 10.35 12.55
CA ASN A 262 11.02 9.13 11.78
C ASN A 262 9.78 8.25 11.90
N GLY A 263 9.15 7.92 10.77
CA GLY A 263 8.11 6.91 10.72
C GLY A 263 8.68 5.49 10.85
N ALA A 264 7.77 4.52 10.84
CA ALA A 264 8.04 3.10 11.00
C ALA A 264 7.93 2.38 9.63
N ALA A 265 7.31 1.20 9.64
CA ALA A 265 7.16 0.35 8.44
C ALA A 265 5.71 0.29 7.92
N GLY A 266 4.79 1.04 8.54
CA GLY A 266 3.42 1.19 8.07
C GLY A 266 3.21 2.54 7.40
N ALA A 267 2.05 2.77 6.79
CA ALA A 267 1.73 4.05 6.15
C ALA A 267 1.60 5.19 7.18
N ASP A 268 2.69 5.91 7.41
CA ASP A 268 2.79 6.95 8.42
C ASP A 268 2.22 8.29 7.92
N THR A 269 1.79 9.12 8.86
CA THR A 269 1.26 10.46 8.58
C THR A 269 2.02 11.51 9.39
N PHE A 270 2.61 12.48 8.70
CA PHE A 270 3.20 13.68 9.27
C PHE A 270 2.18 14.83 9.21
N VAL A 271 2.00 15.57 10.30
CA VAL A 271 1.04 16.68 10.37
C VAL A 271 1.79 17.97 10.66
N ALA A 272 1.65 18.95 9.76
CA ALA A 272 2.35 20.22 9.84
C ALA A 272 1.49 21.41 9.42
N THR A 273 1.91 22.61 9.82
CA THR A 273 1.35 23.88 9.38
C THR A 273 2.45 24.85 8.96
N ASN A 274 2.07 26.02 8.43
CA ASN A 274 3.01 27.12 8.13
C ASN A 274 3.74 27.70 9.37
N THR A 275 3.40 27.24 10.58
CA THR A 275 4.12 27.62 11.82
C THR A 275 4.96 26.49 12.41
N THR A 276 4.75 25.24 12.00
CA THR A 276 5.45 24.08 12.56
C THR A 276 6.45 23.45 11.60
N LEU A 277 6.23 23.52 10.28
CA LEU A 277 7.25 23.09 9.32
C LEU A 277 8.28 24.21 9.11
N SER A 278 9.54 23.95 9.41
CA SER A 278 10.64 24.90 9.39
C SER A 278 11.86 24.34 8.66
N ALA A 279 12.81 25.21 8.32
CA ALA A 279 14.06 24.80 7.68
C ALA A 279 14.98 23.96 8.58
N ALA A 280 14.67 23.85 9.88
CA ALA A 280 15.43 23.01 10.81
C ALA A 280 14.91 21.57 10.87
N ASP A 281 13.80 21.26 10.20
CA ASP A 281 13.14 19.97 10.33
C ASP A 281 13.69 18.92 9.37
N SER A 282 13.78 17.70 9.88
CA SER A 282 14.19 16.50 9.13
C SER A 282 13.17 15.39 9.34
N LEU A 283 12.47 15.03 8.26
CA LEU A 283 11.41 14.03 8.25
C LEU A 283 11.86 12.79 7.45
N THR A 284 11.55 11.60 7.95
CA THR A 284 11.81 10.33 7.22
C THR A 284 10.59 9.43 7.36
N GLY A 285 9.94 9.04 6.26
CA GLY A 285 8.72 8.22 6.31
C GLY A 285 8.99 6.78 6.73
N GLY A 286 9.89 6.08 6.06
CA GLY A 286 10.24 4.71 6.41
C GLY A 286 9.82 3.74 5.33
N ALA A 287 9.16 2.64 5.71
CA ALA A 287 8.52 1.75 4.74
C ALA A 287 7.00 1.92 4.83
N GLY A 288 6.30 1.72 3.72
CA GLY A 288 4.88 2.06 3.61
C GLY A 288 4.66 3.12 2.54
N VAL A 289 3.45 3.68 2.49
CA VAL A 289 3.15 4.87 1.68
C VAL A 289 2.86 5.98 2.67
N ASP A 290 3.85 6.84 2.86
CA ASP A 290 3.86 7.85 3.89
C ASP A 290 3.32 9.17 3.35
N THR A 291 2.67 9.93 4.25
CA THR A 291 1.96 11.15 3.88
C THR A 291 2.37 12.32 4.75
N LEU A 292 2.71 13.46 4.15
CA LEU A 292 2.74 14.76 4.83
C LEU A 292 1.42 15.50 4.57
N ASN A 293 0.69 15.81 5.64
CA ASN A 293 -0.44 16.72 5.65
C ASN A 293 0.03 18.10 6.10
N TYR A 294 -0.03 19.07 5.20
CA TYR A 294 0.38 20.44 5.45
C TYR A 294 -0.78 21.41 5.21
N ALA A 295 -0.99 22.34 6.14
CA ALA A 295 -1.95 23.44 5.97
C ALA A 295 -1.30 24.81 6.20
N SER A 296 -1.50 25.74 5.28
CA SER A 296 -1.14 27.14 5.48
C SER A 296 -2.39 27.99 5.72
N THR A 297 -2.29 28.94 6.66
CA THR A 297 -3.34 29.92 6.93
C THR A 297 -2.73 31.29 7.24
N GLY A 298 -3.52 32.35 7.13
CA GLY A 298 -3.12 33.70 7.54
C GLY A 298 -3.47 34.78 6.52
N ALA A 299 -3.20 36.04 6.89
CA ALA A 299 -3.58 37.21 6.08
C ALA A 299 -2.56 37.61 5.00
N ALA A 300 -1.48 36.84 4.83
CA ALA A 300 -0.42 37.10 3.88
C ALA A 300 0.07 35.79 3.24
N ALA A 301 0.70 35.90 2.07
CA ALA A 301 1.21 34.76 1.34
C ALA A 301 2.27 34.01 2.16
N VAL A 302 2.28 32.68 2.04
CA VAL A 302 3.22 31.80 2.74
C VAL A 302 4.26 31.27 1.77
N ASN A 303 5.52 31.28 2.19
CA ASN A 303 6.60 30.57 1.51
C ASN A 303 7.19 29.51 2.44
N GLN A 304 6.87 28.26 2.16
CA GLN A 304 7.30 27.11 2.94
C GLN A 304 8.52 26.48 2.27
N ALA A 305 9.70 26.58 2.91
CA ALA A 305 10.95 26.12 2.30
C ALA A 305 11.99 25.66 3.35
N GLY A 306 13.02 24.96 2.88
CA GLY A 306 14.24 24.64 3.63
C GLY A 306 14.18 23.39 4.52
N PHE A 307 13.02 22.77 4.70
CA PHE A 307 12.89 21.49 5.42
C PHE A 307 13.47 20.34 4.59
N LYS A 308 13.76 19.21 5.24
CA LYS A 308 14.19 17.98 4.56
C LYS A 308 13.19 16.86 4.77
N ALA A 309 12.85 16.14 3.69
CA ALA A 309 12.01 14.95 3.76
C ALA A 309 12.55 13.84 2.84
N ALA A 310 12.57 12.61 3.34
CA ALA A 310 12.98 11.44 2.57
C ALA A 310 12.00 10.27 2.80
N GLY A 311 11.66 9.55 1.73
CA GLY A 311 10.74 8.42 1.80
C GLY A 311 9.36 8.83 2.32
N ILE A 312 8.88 10.02 1.93
CA ILE A 312 7.47 10.41 2.09
C ILE A 312 6.91 10.54 0.68
N GLU A 313 5.92 9.72 0.35
CA GLU A 313 5.45 9.56 -1.02
C GLU A 313 4.34 10.56 -1.38
N THR A 314 3.47 10.90 -0.42
CA THR A 314 2.33 11.81 -0.63
C THR A 314 2.51 13.13 0.12
N PHE A 315 2.33 14.23 -0.59
CA PHE A 315 2.26 15.58 -0.01
C PHE A 315 0.86 16.16 -0.21
N ASN A 316 0.04 16.15 0.85
CA ASN A 316 -1.25 16.81 0.86
C ASN A 316 -1.08 18.25 1.37
N ILE A 317 -1.39 19.22 0.52
CA ILE A 317 -1.15 20.63 0.78
C ILE A 317 -2.47 21.39 0.67
N THR A 318 -2.87 22.01 1.78
CA THR A 318 -3.98 22.96 1.84
C THR A 318 -3.43 24.39 1.92
N SER A 319 -3.81 25.21 0.96
CA SER A 319 -3.37 26.60 0.78
C SER A 319 -4.53 27.56 1.06
N ASP A 320 -4.63 28.01 2.31
CA ASP A 320 -5.66 28.96 2.77
C ASP A 320 -5.09 30.31 3.23
N ALA A 321 -3.77 30.50 3.09
CA ALA A 321 -3.14 31.78 3.32
C ALA A 321 -3.52 32.79 2.22
N THR A 322 -3.95 34.01 2.61
CA THR A 322 -4.29 35.07 1.65
C THR A 322 -3.09 35.39 0.76
N GLY A 323 -3.27 35.28 -0.56
CA GLY A 323 -2.19 35.45 -1.54
C GLY A 323 -1.47 34.16 -1.91
N GLY A 324 -1.89 33.02 -1.35
CA GLY A 324 -1.46 31.68 -1.73
C GLY A 324 -0.22 31.17 -0.97
N THR A 325 0.18 29.97 -1.35
CA THR A 325 1.31 29.25 -0.75
C THR A 325 2.30 28.85 -1.83
N THR A 326 3.57 29.19 -1.62
CA THR A 326 4.69 28.56 -2.32
C THR A 326 5.26 27.46 -1.42
N PHE A 327 5.31 26.23 -1.91
CA PHE A 327 5.80 25.06 -1.20
C PHE A 327 7.02 24.50 -1.93
N ASP A 328 8.20 24.71 -1.37
CA ASP A 328 9.46 24.30 -1.96
C ASP A 328 9.84 22.86 -1.55
N MET A 329 9.86 21.98 -2.54
CA MET A 329 10.20 20.56 -2.41
C MET A 329 11.66 20.27 -2.77
N SER A 330 12.52 21.29 -2.89
CA SER A 330 13.95 21.11 -3.21
C SER A 330 14.71 20.20 -2.22
N GLY A 331 14.28 20.15 -0.95
CA GLY A 331 14.79 19.26 0.09
C GLY A 331 14.10 17.90 0.20
N VAL A 332 13.22 17.55 -0.75
CA VAL A 332 12.39 16.34 -0.72
C VAL A 332 12.91 15.28 -1.68
N THR A 333 12.92 14.02 -1.22
CA THR A 333 13.25 12.84 -2.04
C THR A 333 12.18 11.75 -1.86
N GLY A 334 11.82 11.06 -2.94
CA GLY A 334 10.81 9.98 -2.93
C GLY A 334 9.34 10.43 -3.10
N ALA A 335 9.08 11.72 -3.35
CA ALA A 335 7.72 12.21 -3.58
C ALA A 335 7.14 11.67 -4.89
N THR A 336 6.11 10.83 -4.82
CA THR A 336 5.42 10.27 -5.99
C THR A 336 4.05 10.90 -6.22
N ARG A 337 3.52 11.63 -5.23
CA ARG A 337 2.21 12.28 -5.32
C ARG A 337 2.18 13.63 -4.60
N VAL A 338 1.63 14.63 -5.27
CA VAL A 338 1.38 15.98 -4.72
C VAL A 338 -0.09 16.32 -4.89
N VAL A 339 -0.75 16.68 -3.79
CA VAL A 339 -2.18 16.95 -3.75
C VAL A 339 -2.41 18.39 -3.32
N ASN A 340 -3.03 19.18 -4.19
CA ASN A 340 -3.68 20.43 -3.80
C ASN A 340 -5.05 20.08 -3.23
N ASP A 341 -5.20 20.18 -1.91
CA ASP A 341 -6.31 19.58 -1.17
C ASP A 341 -7.11 20.64 -0.41
N ASP A 342 -8.42 20.75 -0.71
CA ASP A 342 -9.37 21.65 -0.04
C ASP A 342 -8.92 23.14 -0.02
N SER A 343 -7.98 23.54 -0.88
CA SER A 343 -7.41 24.90 -0.87
C SER A 343 -8.39 25.96 -1.35
N SER A 344 -8.34 27.12 -0.70
CA SER A 344 -9.07 28.33 -1.09
C SER A 344 -8.23 29.40 -1.80
N PHE A 345 -6.92 29.24 -1.84
CA PHE A 345 -5.98 30.11 -2.55
C PHE A 345 -4.96 29.31 -3.37
N ASP A 346 -4.24 30.02 -4.23
CA ASP A 346 -3.25 29.44 -5.14
C ASP A 346 -2.19 28.61 -4.39
N LEU A 347 -1.82 27.49 -5.00
CA LEU A 347 -0.68 26.65 -4.60
C LEU A 347 0.37 26.67 -5.70
N THR A 348 1.60 27.03 -5.35
CA THR A 348 2.78 26.87 -6.20
C THR A 348 3.75 25.89 -5.56
N VAL A 349 4.06 24.80 -6.24
CA VAL A 349 5.06 23.81 -5.81
C VAL A 349 6.32 24.03 -6.63
N THR A 350 7.48 24.09 -5.98
CA THR A 350 8.79 24.29 -6.63
C THR A 350 9.79 23.21 -6.26
N GLY A 351 10.87 23.09 -7.03
CA GLY A 351 12.01 22.26 -6.66
C GLY A 351 11.76 20.75 -6.71
N LEU A 352 10.66 20.32 -7.34
CA LEU A 352 10.29 18.91 -7.41
C LEU A 352 11.22 18.15 -8.37
N ASN A 353 11.82 17.06 -7.88
CA ASN A 353 12.91 16.34 -8.57
C ASN A 353 12.44 15.18 -9.46
N GLU A 354 11.21 14.73 -9.30
CA GLU A 354 10.64 13.57 -10.00
C GLU A 354 9.21 13.89 -10.44
N LEU A 355 8.74 13.32 -11.56
CA LEU A 355 7.37 13.51 -12.06
C LEU A 355 6.35 12.84 -11.14
N ALA A 356 5.91 13.56 -10.12
CA ALA A 356 4.87 13.12 -9.21
C ALA A 356 3.49 13.19 -9.90
N THR A 357 2.57 12.29 -9.52
CA THR A 357 1.16 12.47 -9.86
C THR A 357 0.63 13.69 -9.14
N VAL A 358 0.02 14.60 -9.89
CA VAL A 358 -0.61 15.81 -9.34
C VAL A 358 -2.09 15.53 -9.16
N VAL A 359 -2.61 15.83 -7.97
CA VAL A 359 -4.04 15.73 -7.67
C VAL A 359 -4.55 17.11 -7.31
N VAL A 360 -5.66 17.53 -7.91
CA VAL A 360 -6.40 18.73 -7.50
C VAL A 360 -7.74 18.26 -6.97
N ARG A 361 -8.01 18.56 -5.70
CA ARG A 361 -9.19 18.05 -5.01
C ARG A 361 -9.90 19.15 -4.25
N ASN A 362 -11.21 19.25 -4.47
CA ASN A 362 -12.13 20.13 -3.72
C ASN A 362 -11.70 21.61 -3.61
N THR A 363 -10.82 22.09 -4.49
CA THR A 363 -10.36 23.49 -4.45
C THR A 363 -11.53 24.45 -4.66
N SER A 364 -11.68 25.47 -3.82
CA SER A 364 -12.86 26.34 -3.86
C SER A 364 -12.60 27.79 -3.44
N GLN A 365 -13.07 28.75 -4.25
CA GLN A 365 -13.10 30.17 -3.87
C GLN A 365 -14.25 30.89 -4.59
N SER A 366 -14.92 31.81 -3.90
CA SER A 366 -16.08 32.53 -4.44
C SER A 366 -15.76 33.63 -5.45
N THR A 367 -14.54 34.17 -5.42
CA THR A 367 -14.19 35.42 -6.14
C THR A 367 -13.08 35.30 -7.18
N ALA A 368 -12.29 34.22 -7.16
CA ALA A 368 -11.14 34.06 -8.05
C ALA A 368 -10.95 32.59 -8.48
N THR A 369 -9.95 32.39 -9.34
CA THR A 369 -9.46 31.05 -9.69
C THR A 369 -8.43 30.62 -8.65
N VAL A 370 -8.52 29.38 -8.18
CA VAL A 370 -7.52 28.71 -7.36
C VAL A 370 -6.52 28.01 -8.29
N ASN A 371 -5.34 28.58 -8.46
CA ASN A 371 -4.33 28.06 -9.36
C ASN A 371 -3.47 26.99 -8.66
N THR A 372 -3.24 25.86 -9.32
CA THR A 372 -2.21 24.88 -8.97
C THR A 372 -1.07 25.01 -9.98
N THR A 373 0.10 25.44 -9.53
CA THR A 373 1.30 25.52 -10.35
C THR A 373 2.34 24.54 -9.83
N VAL A 374 2.90 23.69 -10.70
CA VAL A 374 3.99 22.78 -10.34
C VAL A 374 5.20 23.07 -11.21
N ASN A 375 6.31 23.42 -10.55
CA ASN A 375 7.58 23.71 -11.17
C ASN A 375 8.59 22.62 -10.81
N TYR A 376 8.85 21.74 -11.77
CA TYR A 376 9.90 20.74 -11.69
C TYR A 376 11.28 21.36 -11.86
N ASN A 377 12.29 20.69 -11.29
CA ASN A 377 13.67 20.91 -11.71
C ASN A 377 13.85 20.44 -13.16
N ALA A 378 14.64 21.19 -13.94
CA ALA A 378 14.76 20.98 -15.39
C ALA A 378 15.18 19.56 -15.80
N ALA A 379 15.88 18.83 -14.93
CA ALA A 379 16.26 17.44 -15.17
C ALA A 379 15.05 16.48 -15.16
N ALA A 380 14.01 16.76 -14.36
CA ALA A 380 12.84 15.88 -14.23
C ALA A 380 11.91 15.94 -15.46
N THR A 381 11.98 17.04 -16.22
CA THR A 381 11.21 17.26 -17.46
C THR A 381 12.07 17.18 -18.71
N ALA A 382 13.31 16.69 -18.60
CA ALA A 382 14.20 16.57 -19.74
C ALA A 382 13.72 15.44 -20.67
N GLY A 383 13.20 15.80 -21.84
CA GLY A 383 12.71 14.84 -22.83
C GLY A 383 11.84 15.51 -23.88
N ALA A 384 11.41 14.74 -24.88
CA ALA A 384 10.49 15.20 -25.94
C ALA A 384 9.08 14.60 -25.81
N ALA A 385 8.82 13.81 -24.76
CA ALA A 385 7.56 13.11 -24.52
C ALA A 385 7.31 12.94 -23.00
N THR A 386 7.57 14.01 -22.24
CA THR A 386 7.40 14.02 -20.80
C THR A 386 5.91 13.96 -20.46
N THR A 387 5.53 12.98 -19.64
CA THR A 387 4.12 12.71 -19.30
C THR A 387 3.82 13.09 -17.86
N GLN A 388 2.77 13.89 -17.67
CA GLN A 388 2.25 14.29 -16.38
C GLN A 388 0.90 13.64 -16.11
N ASN A 389 0.82 12.85 -15.04
CA ASN A 389 -0.46 12.34 -14.54
C ASN A 389 -1.15 13.41 -13.68
N LEU A 390 -2.40 13.74 -14.02
CA LEU A 390 -3.23 14.72 -13.33
C LEU A 390 -4.55 14.07 -12.93
N ILE A 391 -4.89 14.09 -11.66
CA ILE A 391 -6.18 13.62 -11.15
C ILE A 391 -7.00 14.83 -10.70
N LEU A 392 -8.25 14.90 -11.15
CA LEU A 392 -9.23 15.90 -10.72
C LEU A 392 -10.31 15.21 -9.89
N GLU A 393 -10.51 15.66 -8.65
CA GLU A 393 -11.50 15.14 -7.71
C GLU A 393 -12.40 16.27 -7.20
N ASN A 394 -13.64 16.32 -7.69
CA ASN A 394 -14.59 17.38 -7.34
C ASN A 394 -13.99 18.80 -7.53
N VAL A 395 -13.28 19.00 -8.64
CA VAL A 395 -12.73 20.31 -9.02
C VAL A 395 -13.86 21.14 -9.62
N PHE A 396 -14.84 21.45 -8.78
CA PHE A 396 -16.03 22.26 -9.00
C PHE A 396 -16.85 22.19 -7.71
N ASP A 397 -17.15 23.31 -7.07
CA ASP A 397 -18.01 23.34 -5.89
C ASP A 397 -19.48 23.56 -6.31
N PRO A 398 -20.35 22.52 -6.24
CA PRO A 398 -21.77 22.66 -6.56
C PRO A 398 -22.54 23.48 -5.50
N ALA A 399 -21.96 23.78 -4.34
CA ALA A 399 -22.57 24.63 -3.32
C ALA A 399 -22.54 26.12 -3.66
N GLN A 400 -21.73 26.53 -4.66
CA GLN A 400 -21.70 27.92 -5.12
C GLN A 400 -22.72 28.16 -6.23
N ALA A 401 -23.47 29.26 -6.11
CA ALA A 401 -24.52 29.62 -7.06
C ALA A 401 -24.00 29.67 -8.51
N ALA A 402 -24.86 29.29 -9.46
CA ALA A 402 -24.54 29.36 -10.88
C ALA A 402 -24.12 30.79 -11.29
N GLY A 403 -22.91 30.94 -11.85
CA GLY A 403 -22.28 32.23 -12.17
C GLY A 403 -21.11 32.62 -11.27
N THR A 404 -20.93 31.92 -10.14
CA THR A 404 -19.84 32.06 -9.16
C THR A 404 -19.09 30.74 -8.94
N ALA A 405 -18.93 29.94 -10.00
CA ALA A 405 -18.24 28.66 -9.92
C ALA A 405 -16.83 28.84 -9.36
N SER A 406 -16.44 27.99 -8.40
CA SER A 406 -15.04 27.75 -8.05
C SER A 406 -14.30 27.39 -9.34
N LYS A 407 -13.30 28.19 -9.66
CA LYS A 407 -12.48 28.05 -10.86
C LYS A 407 -11.14 27.50 -10.40
N SER A 408 -10.61 26.50 -11.09
CA SER A 408 -9.24 26.05 -10.86
C SER A 408 -8.46 26.04 -12.15
N ALA A 409 -7.20 26.40 -12.11
CA ALA A 409 -6.29 26.24 -13.24
C ALA A 409 -5.12 25.37 -12.83
N VAL A 410 -4.57 24.62 -13.79
CA VAL A 410 -3.37 23.81 -13.59
C VAL A 410 -2.30 24.25 -14.58
N THR A 411 -1.13 24.61 -14.07
CA THR A 411 0.05 24.96 -14.88
C THR A 411 1.24 24.09 -14.49
N ILE A 412 1.77 23.33 -15.45
CA ILE A 412 2.95 22.48 -15.26
C ILE A 412 3.80 22.62 -16.52
N ASN A 413 4.92 23.34 -16.45
CA ASN A 413 5.76 23.63 -17.62
C ASN A 413 6.75 22.49 -17.93
N GLY A 414 7.11 22.35 -19.20
CA GLY A 414 8.04 21.33 -19.68
C GLY A 414 7.44 19.93 -19.83
N VAL A 415 6.11 19.80 -19.91
CA VAL A 415 5.44 18.52 -20.12
C VAL A 415 4.67 18.54 -21.44
N GLU A 416 4.95 17.58 -22.30
CA GLU A 416 4.31 17.48 -23.61
C GLU A 416 2.95 16.78 -23.54
N ILE A 417 2.75 15.91 -22.54
CA ILE A 417 1.58 15.04 -22.42
C ILE A 417 0.96 15.20 -21.03
N PHE A 418 -0.32 15.54 -20.96
CA PHE A 418 -1.13 15.36 -19.75
C PHE A 418 -1.99 14.10 -19.87
N ASN A 419 -1.94 13.25 -18.84
CA ASN A 419 -2.92 12.19 -18.61
C ASN A 419 -3.87 12.65 -17.50
N VAL A 420 -5.03 13.15 -17.88
CA VAL A 420 -6.04 13.69 -16.97
C VAL A 420 -7.06 12.62 -16.61
N THR A 421 -7.31 12.40 -15.33
CA THR A 421 -8.38 11.51 -14.86
C THR A 421 -9.44 12.31 -14.12
N GLY A 422 -10.67 12.32 -14.65
CA GLY A 422 -11.84 12.88 -13.99
C GLY A 422 -12.46 11.90 -13.01
N SER A 423 -12.43 12.21 -11.72
CA SER A 423 -12.95 11.35 -10.65
C SER A 423 -13.70 12.16 -9.58
N GLY A 424 -14.06 11.51 -8.46
CA GLY A 424 -14.88 12.09 -7.40
C GLY A 424 -16.37 11.83 -7.57
N ALA A 425 -17.20 12.62 -6.89
CA ALA A 425 -18.66 12.55 -6.96
C ALA A 425 -19.23 13.39 -8.11
N ASN A 426 -18.59 14.53 -8.42
CA ASN A 426 -19.06 15.54 -9.37
C ASN A 426 -18.22 15.58 -10.66
N ASN A 427 -18.74 16.27 -11.68
CA ASN A 427 -17.93 16.64 -12.85
C ASN A 427 -16.87 17.67 -12.46
N ASN A 428 -15.76 17.68 -13.20
CA ASN A 428 -14.60 18.51 -12.93
C ASN A 428 -14.49 19.63 -13.97
N ALA A 429 -14.04 20.81 -13.55
CA ALA A 429 -13.88 21.98 -14.40
C ALA A 429 -12.60 22.73 -14.09
N LEU A 430 -11.78 22.92 -15.13
CA LEU A 430 -10.62 23.80 -15.13
C LEU A 430 -10.90 25.04 -15.98
N THR A 431 -10.47 26.20 -15.50
CA THR A 431 -10.39 27.41 -16.33
C THR A 431 -9.26 27.35 -17.33
N ALA A 432 -8.16 26.68 -16.98
CA ALA A 432 -7.05 26.43 -17.88
C ALA A 432 -6.27 25.17 -17.48
N LEU A 433 -5.77 24.46 -18.49
CA LEU A 433 -4.73 23.44 -18.35
C LEU A 433 -3.57 23.84 -19.26
N ALA A 434 -2.40 24.10 -18.67
CA ALA A 434 -1.30 24.73 -19.39
C ALA A 434 0.04 24.01 -19.19
N SER A 435 0.78 23.89 -20.29
CA SER A 435 2.23 23.69 -20.33
C SER A 435 2.81 24.47 -21.50
N ASN A 436 4.01 25.03 -21.36
CA ASN A 436 4.72 25.69 -22.44
C ASN A 436 5.20 24.74 -23.56
N THR A 437 5.12 23.43 -23.36
CA THR A 437 5.45 22.39 -24.35
C THR A 437 4.30 21.43 -24.64
N LEU A 438 3.06 21.78 -24.26
CA LEU A 438 1.91 20.89 -24.39
C LEU A 438 1.65 20.46 -25.84
N THR A 439 1.45 19.17 -26.09
CA THR A 439 1.05 18.62 -27.40
C THR A 439 -0.15 17.68 -27.31
N THR A 440 -0.30 16.97 -26.18
CA THR A 440 -1.33 15.94 -26.00
C THR A 440 -2.01 16.06 -24.64
N VAL A 441 -3.32 15.89 -24.62
CA VAL A 441 -4.13 15.71 -23.41
C VAL A 441 -4.97 14.45 -23.56
N ASN A 442 -4.64 13.42 -22.80
CA ASN A 442 -5.47 12.22 -22.68
C ASN A 442 -6.42 12.43 -21.50
N ILE A 443 -7.70 12.10 -21.66
CA ILE A 443 -8.74 12.27 -20.65
C ILE A 443 -9.42 10.91 -20.40
N ASP A 444 -9.35 10.45 -19.16
CA ASP A 444 -9.95 9.20 -18.66
C ASP A 444 -10.89 9.51 -17.47
N GLY A 445 -11.53 8.49 -16.92
CA GLY A 445 -12.31 8.54 -15.71
C GLY A 445 -13.82 8.54 -15.96
N SER A 446 -14.55 8.39 -14.85
CA SER A 446 -16.02 8.25 -14.87
C SER A 446 -16.76 9.58 -14.79
N LYS A 447 -16.05 10.68 -14.51
CA LYS A 447 -16.62 12.01 -14.37
C LYS A 447 -16.24 12.89 -15.54
N GLY A 448 -17.16 13.77 -15.91
CA GLY A 448 -16.93 14.69 -17.02
C GLY A 448 -15.82 15.68 -16.69
N VAL A 449 -15.06 16.08 -17.71
CA VAL A 449 -13.92 16.99 -17.56
C VAL A 449 -14.10 18.18 -18.50
N LYS A 450 -14.23 19.37 -17.92
CA LYS A 450 -14.30 20.64 -18.65
C LYS A 450 -12.97 21.40 -18.55
N ILE A 451 -12.49 21.93 -19.67
CA ILE A 451 -11.28 22.77 -19.74
C ILE A 451 -11.62 24.00 -20.60
N ASP A 452 -11.79 25.17 -19.96
CA ASP A 452 -12.21 26.42 -20.63
C ASP A 452 -11.11 27.09 -21.47
N ALA A 453 -9.84 26.78 -21.21
CA ALA A 453 -8.72 27.26 -21.99
C ALA A 453 -7.65 26.18 -22.12
N LEU A 454 -7.56 25.60 -23.31
CA LEU A 454 -6.51 24.68 -23.71
C LEU A 454 -5.72 25.27 -24.88
N THR A 455 -4.40 25.28 -24.76
CA THR A 455 -3.48 25.84 -25.76
C THR A 455 -2.38 24.84 -26.04
N PHE A 456 -2.25 24.40 -27.28
CA PHE A 456 -1.16 23.53 -27.68
C PHE A 456 0.07 24.34 -28.07
N SER A 457 1.24 23.82 -27.74
CA SER A 457 2.53 24.25 -28.28
C SER A 457 2.75 23.61 -29.66
N GLY A 458 3.48 24.30 -30.54
CA GLY A 458 3.80 23.79 -31.86
C GLY A 458 2.66 23.93 -32.88
N THR A 459 2.62 23.02 -33.85
CA THR A 459 1.70 23.06 -35.01
C THR A 459 0.62 21.98 -34.97
N THR A 460 0.64 21.08 -33.98
CA THR A 460 -0.30 19.96 -33.84
C THR A 460 -0.72 19.83 -32.39
N GLY A 461 -1.98 19.49 -32.15
CA GLY A 461 -2.53 19.25 -30.82
C GLY A 461 -3.46 18.04 -30.78
N THR A 462 -3.49 17.30 -29.68
CA THR A 462 -4.39 16.16 -29.52
C THR A 462 -5.10 16.21 -28.18
N VAL A 463 -6.42 16.05 -28.21
CA VAL A 463 -7.26 15.70 -27.05
C VAL A 463 -7.85 14.31 -27.31
N ASP A 464 -7.51 13.35 -26.46
CA ASP A 464 -8.06 11.99 -26.54
C ASP A 464 -8.86 11.66 -25.28
N GLY A 465 -10.18 11.79 -25.37
CA GLY A 465 -11.15 11.44 -24.35
C GLY A 465 -11.76 10.04 -24.52
N SER A 466 -11.21 9.18 -25.38
CA SER A 466 -11.81 7.90 -25.76
C SER A 466 -12.10 6.94 -24.59
N LYS A 467 -11.45 7.14 -23.44
CA LYS A 467 -11.67 6.37 -22.21
C LYS A 467 -12.57 7.07 -21.19
N ASN A 468 -12.85 8.36 -21.35
CA ASN A 468 -13.73 9.08 -20.44
C ASN A 468 -15.19 8.70 -20.68
N THR A 469 -15.91 8.34 -19.62
CA THR A 469 -17.34 7.97 -19.71
C THR A 469 -18.28 9.07 -19.25
N GLY A 470 -17.76 10.21 -18.77
CA GLY A 470 -18.55 11.32 -18.24
C GLY A 470 -18.74 12.49 -19.21
N GLY A 471 -18.05 12.48 -20.35
CA GLY A 471 -18.03 13.53 -21.36
C GLY A 471 -16.88 14.53 -21.17
N ILE A 472 -16.27 14.96 -22.26
CA ILE A 472 -15.26 16.01 -22.30
C ILE A 472 -15.88 17.33 -22.77
N ASN A 473 -15.43 18.46 -22.24
CA ASN A 473 -15.81 19.78 -22.73
C ASN A 473 -14.58 20.67 -22.81
N VAL A 474 -13.98 20.77 -23.99
CA VAL A 474 -12.71 21.47 -24.19
C VAL A 474 -12.88 22.68 -25.09
N THR A 475 -12.19 23.76 -24.72
CA THR A 475 -12.09 24.97 -25.55
C THR A 475 -10.66 25.16 -26.03
N LEU A 476 -10.46 25.05 -27.35
CA LEU A 476 -9.16 25.16 -28.00
C LEU A 476 -8.89 26.61 -28.38
N THR A 477 -8.03 27.28 -27.61
CA THR A 477 -7.82 28.74 -27.75
C THR A 477 -6.98 29.13 -28.95
N ASN A 478 -6.23 28.19 -29.53
CA ASN A 478 -5.35 28.41 -30.69
C ASN A 478 -5.66 27.48 -31.87
N SER A 479 -6.88 26.95 -31.97
CA SER A 479 -7.32 26.04 -33.04
C SER A 479 -7.16 26.60 -34.47
N GLY A 480 -7.07 27.91 -34.66
CA GLY A 480 -6.73 28.50 -35.97
C GLY A 480 -5.25 28.47 -36.36
N ALA A 481 -4.35 28.09 -35.44
CA ALA A 481 -2.91 28.07 -35.62
C ALA A 481 -2.27 26.68 -35.48
N VAL A 482 -3.04 25.68 -35.07
CA VAL A 482 -2.59 24.29 -34.87
C VAL A 482 -3.54 23.33 -35.55
N ASP A 483 -3.01 22.21 -36.05
CA ASP A 483 -3.80 21.07 -36.51
C ASP A 483 -4.27 20.28 -35.27
N ALA A 484 -5.51 20.48 -34.82
CA ALA A 484 -6.04 19.90 -33.59
C ALA A 484 -6.97 18.69 -33.85
N VAL A 485 -6.67 17.58 -33.18
CA VAL A 485 -7.46 16.35 -33.19
C VAL A 485 -8.15 16.20 -31.83
N VAL A 486 -9.47 16.13 -31.80
CA VAL A 486 -10.27 15.87 -30.61
C VAL A 486 -11.06 14.58 -30.78
N THR A 487 -10.88 13.63 -29.87
CA THR A 487 -11.68 12.41 -29.77
C THR A 487 -12.43 12.44 -28.46
N GLY A 488 -13.77 12.35 -28.50
CA GLY A 488 -14.62 12.21 -27.33
C GLY A 488 -14.69 10.76 -26.85
N GLY A 489 -15.54 10.51 -25.86
CA GLY A 489 -15.69 9.24 -25.17
C GLY A 489 -17.10 8.65 -25.34
N ALA A 490 -17.65 8.19 -24.22
CA ALA A 490 -19.00 7.61 -24.16
C ALA A 490 -20.05 8.55 -23.55
N GLY A 491 -19.66 9.76 -23.17
CA GLY A 491 -20.55 10.78 -22.58
C GLY A 491 -20.93 11.85 -23.61
N ASP A 492 -21.63 12.90 -23.18
CA ASP A 492 -21.93 14.03 -24.06
C ASP A 492 -20.66 14.89 -24.23
N ASP A 493 -20.03 14.81 -25.41
CA ASP A 493 -18.74 15.46 -25.66
C ASP A 493 -18.89 16.82 -26.36
N ARG A 494 -18.03 17.77 -26.03
CA ARG A 494 -18.01 19.11 -26.61
C ARG A 494 -16.60 19.57 -26.94
N ALA A 495 -16.41 20.05 -28.17
CA ALA A 495 -15.18 20.67 -28.62
C ALA A 495 -15.46 22.08 -29.19
N ASP A 496 -14.79 23.10 -28.64
CA ASP A 496 -14.88 24.47 -29.13
C ASP A 496 -13.68 24.85 -30.00
N PHE A 497 -13.98 25.05 -31.28
CA PHE A 497 -13.07 25.47 -32.35
C PHE A 497 -13.40 26.91 -32.81
N SER A 498 -13.97 27.74 -31.93
CA SER A 498 -14.33 29.12 -32.29
C SER A 498 -13.13 29.98 -32.72
N ALA A 499 -11.91 29.59 -32.36
CA ALA A 499 -10.66 30.24 -32.77
C ALA A 499 -10.11 29.76 -34.14
N GLY A 500 -10.67 28.70 -34.72
CA GLY A 500 -10.37 28.21 -36.08
C GLY A 500 -10.71 26.73 -36.29
N PHE A 501 -10.95 26.32 -37.54
CA PHE A 501 -11.19 24.92 -37.94
C PHE A 501 -10.56 24.62 -39.31
N ALA A 502 -9.25 24.34 -39.32
CA ALA A 502 -8.38 24.15 -40.47
C ALA A 502 -8.50 22.74 -41.09
N ALA A 503 -7.85 22.54 -42.24
CA ALA A 503 -7.95 21.33 -43.07
C ALA A 503 -7.66 20.00 -42.37
N LYS A 504 -6.84 20.02 -41.34
CA LYS A 504 -6.41 18.83 -40.60
C LYS A 504 -6.98 18.75 -39.20
N ASP A 505 -7.85 19.70 -38.84
CA ASP A 505 -8.58 19.60 -37.59
C ASP A 505 -9.59 18.47 -37.69
N SER A 506 -9.82 17.78 -36.58
CA SER A 506 -10.86 16.75 -36.52
C SER A 506 -11.54 16.68 -35.17
N PHE A 507 -12.85 16.40 -35.18
CA PHE A 507 -13.62 16.09 -33.98
C PHE A 507 -14.44 14.82 -34.18
N THR A 508 -14.10 13.77 -33.44
CA THR A 508 -14.90 12.54 -33.37
C THR A 508 -15.55 12.47 -32.00
N GLY A 509 -16.84 12.73 -31.92
CA GLY A 509 -17.57 12.81 -30.65
C GLY A 509 -17.65 11.47 -29.90
N GLY A 510 -17.84 10.35 -30.61
CA GLY A 510 -17.94 9.04 -29.98
C GLY A 510 -19.40 8.64 -29.76
N ALA A 511 -19.74 8.16 -28.57
CA ALA A 511 -21.12 7.85 -28.20
C ALA A 511 -21.65 8.94 -27.27
N GLY A 512 -22.89 9.40 -27.48
CA GLY A 512 -23.47 10.49 -26.70
C GLY A 512 -24.12 11.54 -27.60
N THR A 513 -24.53 12.66 -27.02
CA THR A 513 -24.93 13.86 -27.78
C THR A 513 -23.74 14.80 -27.89
N ASP A 514 -23.06 14.73 -29.03
CA ASP A 514 -21.82 15.48 -29.23
C ASP A 514 -22.05 16.87 -29.82
N THR A 515 -21.24 17.84 -29.39
CA THR A 515 -21.36 19.25 -29.77
C THR A 515 -20.03 19.80 -30.29
N LEU A 516 -19.99 20.10 -31.58
CA LEU A 516 -18.97 20.97 -32.16
C LEU A 516 -19.40 22.43 -32.07
N VAL A 517 -18.52 23.28 -31.56
CA VAL A 517 -18.76 24.73 -31.52
C VAL A 517 -17.79 25.47 -32.44
N LEU A 518 -18.38 26.31 -33.29
CA LEU A 518 -17.68 27.19 -34.23
C LEU A 518 -18.24 28.60 -34.09
N SER A 519 -17.38 29.60 -34.27
CA SER A 519 -17.86 30.97 -34.45
C SER A 519 -18.46 31.13 -35.85
N ASN A 520 -19.38 32.08 -36.04
CA ASN A 520 -19.96 32.34 -37.37
C ASN A 520 -18.88 32.68 -38.41
N ALA A 521 -17.80 33.37 -38.00
CA ALA A 521 -16.68 33.68 -38.87
C ALA A 521 -15.93 32.42 -39.35
N VAL A 522 -15.72 31.45 -38.47
CA VAL A 522 -15.09 30.16 -38.82
C VAL A 522 -16.04 29.33 -39.69
N ALA A 523 -17.31 29.24 -39.32
CA ALA A 523 -18.31 28.42 -40.03
C ALA A 523 -18.63 28.92 -41.45
N THR A 524 -18.55 30.23 -41.70
CA THR A 524 -18.80 30.83 -43.02
C THR A 524 -17.54 31.04 -43.85
N GLY A 525 -16.37 30.78 -43.28
CA GLY A 525 -15.08 30.75 -43.98
C GLY A 525 -14.88 29.46 -44.78
N ALA A 526 -13.66 29.27 -45.31
CA ALA A 526 -13.27 27.99 -45.90
C ALA A 526 -13.08 26.95 -44.79
N VAL A 527 -14.11 26.14 -44.54
CA VAL A 527 -14.05 25.01 -43.61
C VAL A 527 -13.20 23.92 -44.23
N GLY A 528 -12.13 23.51 -43.54
CA GLY A 528 -11.22 22.48 -44.04
C GLY A 528 -11.28 21.14 -43.30
N GLY A 529 -11.63 21.13 -42.01
CA GLY A 529 -11.44 19.98 -41.14
C GLY A 529 -12.40 18.82 -41.39
N THR A 530 -12.13 17.69 -40.72
CA THR A 530 -12.91 16.45 -40.82
C THR A 530 -13.81 16.25 -39.59
N LEU A 531 -15.01 15.73 -39.78
CA LEU A 531 -15.96 15.38 -38.72
C LEU A 531 -16.16 13.86 -38.66
#